data_AF-A0A7X6VBQ7-F1
#
_entry.id   AF-A0A7X6VBQ7-F1
#
_cell.length_a   1.000
_cell.length_b   1.000
_cell.length_c   1.000
_cell.angle_alpha   90.00
_cell.angle_beta   90.00
_cell.angle_gamma   90.00
#
_symmetry.space_group_name_H-M   'P 1'
#
loop_
_entity.id
_entity.type
_entity.pdbx_description
1 polymer ?
#
loop_
_entity_poly.entity_id
_entity_poly.type
_entity_poly.pdbx_seq_one_letter_code
_entity_poly.pdbx_strand_id
1 'polypeptide(L)'
;MEIKIIENGIYLDIDITEDKDVRLLNLSRNKLKPRQNLERYKGYRLVELHESGMNQDAHHSSKHIGSCPGYLLKYHSHKAYRNEYGRKLEIVQEYEGLFVTSHIQFFNQISVIRSWTEINNKSAENHPLEYISSFALTGISDFAPGARDKDALMHIPHSTWYGEAQWKTYTLNELGYDVVNNFSVKRVSLSSTGTWPSSEYLPMGSYENISTNSTISWQI
;
A
#
# COMPACT_ATOMS: atom_id res chain seq x y z
N MET A 1 -19.36 2.01 6.58
CA MET A 1 -19.22 0.64 7.13
C MET A 1 -17.76 0.43 7.46
N GLU A 2 -17.43 -0.15 8.60
CA GLU A 2 -16.04 -0.42 8.97
C GLU A 2 -15.73 -1.91 8.96
N ILE A 3 -14.53 -2.29 8.51
CA ILE A 3 -13.98 -3.63 8.64
C ILE A 3 -12.74 -3.54 9.54
N LYS A 4 -12.80 -4.21 10.70
CA LYS A 4 -11.72 -4.21 11.70
C LYS A 4 -11.26 -5.63 11.98
N ILE A 5 -9.98 -5.90 11.78
CA ILE A 5 -9.36 -7.20 12.05
C ILE A 5 -8.14 -6.98 12.95
N ILE A 6 -8.02 -7.84 13.97
CA ILE A 6 -6.81 -7.95 14.79
C ILE A 6 -6.36 -9.40 14.70
N GLU A 7 -5.16 -9.62 14.17
CA GLU A 7 -4.57 -10.96 14.01
C GLU A 7 -3.05 -10.88 14.19
N ASN A 8 -2.48 -11.70 15.07
CA ASN A 8 -1.03 -11.77 15.35
C ASN A 8 -0.36 -10.41 15.56
N GLY A 9 -1.01 -9.53 16.34
CA GLY A 9 -0.51 -8.19 16.64
C GLY A 9 -0.63 -7.18 15.49
N ILE A 10 -1.23 -7.55 14.36
CA ILE A 10 -1.53 -6.65 13.24
C ILE A 10 -2.96 -6.16 13.37
N TYR A 11 -3.13 -4.84 13.36
CA TYR A 11 -4.39 -4.12 13.30
C TYR A 11 -4.64 -3.72 11.84
N LEU A 12 -5.77 -4.16 11.30
CA LEU A 12 -6.31 -3.74 10.01
C LEU A 12 -7.60 -2.96 10.27
N ASP A 13 -7.64 -1.73 9.78
CA ASP A 13 -8.83 -0.87 9.82
C ASP A 13 -9.13 -0.38 8.40
N ILE A 14 -10.29 -0.78 7.86
CA ILE A 14 -10.80 -0.33 6.56
C ILE A 14 -12.12 0.39 6.78
N ASP A 15 -12.26 1.54 6.14
CA ASP A 15 -13.51 2.30 6.08
C ASP A 15 -14.11 2.22 4.67
N ILE A 16 -15.41 1.97 4.61
CA ILE A 16 -16.21 1.98 3.39
C ILE A 16 -17.23 3.09 3.55
N THR A 17 -17.05 4.15 2.78
CA THR A 17 -17.86 5.37 2.89
C THR A 17 -19.28 5.17 2.37
N GLU A 18 -20.13 6.20 2.55
CA GLU A 18 -21.49 6.22 1.97
C GLU A 18 -21.45 6.19 0.43
N ASP A 19 -20.46 6.83 -0.19
CA ASP A 19 -20.23 6.79 -1.64
C ASP A 19 -19.46 5.55 -2.11
N LYS A 20 -19.32 4.53 -1.25
CA LYS A 20 -18.67 3.24 -1.53
C LYS A 20 -17.17 3.34 -1.86
N ASP A 21 -16.49 4.41 -1.48
CA ASP A 21 -15.03 4.48 -1.52
C ASP A 21 -14.44 3.55 -0.43
N VAL A 22 -13.34 2.85 -0.74
CA VAL A 22 -12.72 1.87 0.16
C VAL A 22 -11.35 2.37 0.61
N ARG A 23 -11.23 2.66 1.90
CA ARG A 23 -10.07 3.31 2.50
C ARG A 23 -9.36 2.37 3.48
N LEU A 24 -8.11 1.98 3.20
CA LEU A 24 -7.22 1.32 4.13
C LEU A 24 -6.61 2.34 5.11
N LEU A 25 -7.26 2.50 6.26
CA LEU A 25 -6.89 3.51 7.26
C LEU A 25 -5.69 3.10 8.12
N ASN A 26 -5.50 1.79 8.31
CA ASN A 26 -4.43 1.22 9.11
C ASN A 26 -4.11 -0.21 8.67
N LEU A 27 -2.82 -0.50 8.58
CA LEU A 27 -2.29 -1.87 8.59
C LEU A 27 -0.94 -1.84 9.33
N SER A 28 -0.98 -1.97 10.65
CA SER A 28 0.22 -1.82 11.48
C SER A 28 0.11 -2.58 12.80
N ARG A 29 1.17 -2.53 13.62
CA ARG A 29 1.14 -3.04 15.00
C ARG A 29 0.40 -2.15 15.99
N ASN A 30 0.00 -0.95 15.58
CA ASN A 30 -0.59 0.05 16.44
C ASN A 30 -2.10 0.09 16.25
N LYS A 31 -2.82 0.13 17.38
CA LYS A 31 -4.27 0.31 17.37
C LYS A 31 -4.61 1.71 16.88
N LEU A 32 -5.46 1.80 15.86
CA LEU A 32 -5.93 3.08 15.35
C LEU A 32 -6.75 3.82 16.41
N LYS A 33 -6.43 5.10 16.63
CA LYS A 33 -7.25 5.99 17.49
C LYS A 33 -8.46 6.48 16.69
N PRO A 34 -9.60 6.76 17.35
CA PRO A 34 -10.76 7.35 16.66
C PRO A 34 -10.38 8.61 15.88
N ARG A 35 -10.75 8.66 14.60
CA ARG A 35 -10.48 9.80 13.70
C ARG A 35 -11.76 10.63 13.56
N GLN A 36 -11.65 11.95 13.73
CA GLN A 36 -12.82 12.86 13.74
C GLN A 36 -13.20 13.39 12.34
N ASN A 37 -12.30 13.33 11.36
CA ASN A 37 -12.54 13.82 9.99
C ASN A 37 -12.05 12.79 8.97
N LEU A 38 -12.96 11.93 8.50
CA LEU A 38 -12.65 10.86 7.56
C LEU A 38 -12.29 11.37 6.16
N GLU A 39 -12.71 12.59 5.79
CA GLU A 39 -12.41 13.19 4.48
C GLU A 39 -10.92 13.45 4.25
N ARG A 40 -10.15 13.61 5.33
CA ARG A 40 -8.68 13.70 5.25
C ARG A 40 -8.02 12.41 4.71
N TYR A 41 -8.76 11.31 4.68
CA TYR A 41 -8.28 10.00 4.28
C TYR A 41 -8.75 9.56 2.89
N LYS A 42 -9.26 10.49 2.06
CA LYS A 42 -9.64 10.20 0.65
C LYS A 42 -8.49 9.56 -0.16
N GLY A 43 -7.23 9.85 0.20
CA GLY A 43 -6.05 9.25 -0.44
C GLY A 43 -5.59 7.90 0.15
N TYR A 44 -6.31 7.34 1.12
CA TYR A 44 -5.93 6.10 1.81
C TYR A 44 -6.55 4.89 1.10
N ARG A 45 -6.43 4.83 -0.23
CA ARG A 45 -7.11 3.81 -1.03
C ARG A 45 -6.55 2.42 -0.75
N LEU A 46 -7.40 1.42 -0.85
CA LEU A 46 -7.01 0.02 -0.69
C LEU A 46 -6.13 -0.49 -1.85
N VAL A 47 -6.36 0.02 -3.06
CA VAL A 47 -5.68 -0.39 -4.29
C VAL A 47 -5.49 0.83 -5.20
N GLU A 48 -4.36 0.86 -5.90
CA GLU A 48 -4.08 1.81 -6.98
C GLU A 48 -4.02 1.03 -8.31
N LEU A 49 -4.70 1.57 -9.33
CA LEU A 49 -4.91 0.95 -10.64
C LEU A 49 -4.95 2.05 -11.70
N HIS A 50 -4.12 1.92 -12.73
CA HIS A 50 -4.09 2.87 -13.85
C HIS A 50 -4.36 2.19 -15.18
N GLU A 51 -5.28 2.77 -15.94
CA GLU A 51 -5.52 2.46 -17.35
C GLU A 51 -4.93 3.51 -18.28
N SER A 52 -4.40 3.05 -19.41
CA SER A 52 -3.94 3.92 -20.49
C SER A 52 -5.06 4.84 -20.96
N GLY A 53 -4.77 6.13 -21.08
CA GLY A 53 -5.71 7.13 -21.59
C GLY A 53 -6.64 7.76 -20.55
N MET A 54 -6.67 7.26 -19.30
CA MET A 54 -7.40 7.90 -18.22
C MET A 54 -6.57 9.00 -17.55
N ASN A 55 -7.22 10.09 -17.12
CA ASN A 55 -6.56 11.16 -16.37
C ASN A 55 -6.52 10.86 -14.86
N GLN A 56 -5.57 11.46 -14.16
CA GLN A 56 -5.34 11.26 -12.73
C GLN A 56 -6.13 12.27 -11.88
N ASP A 57 -6.60 11.86 -10.69
CA ASP A 57 -7.39 12.71 -9.76
C ASP A 57 -6.51 13.45 -8.72
N ALA A 58 -5.19 13.46 -8.88
CA ALA A 58 -4.29 14.12 -7.92
C ALA A 58 -3.03 14.70 -8.56
N HIS A 59 -2.49 15.76 -7.96
CA HIS A 59 -1.16 16.26 -8.29
C HIS A 59 -0.08 15.39 -7.62
N HIS A 60 0.43 14.40 -8.35
CA HIS A 60 1.21 13.33 -7.73
C HIS A 60 2.59 13.08 -8.35
N SER A 61 2.98 13.83 -9.39
CA SER A 61 4.25 13.64 -10.11
C SER A 61 4.45 12.15 -10.39
N SER A 62 5.59 11.56 -10.06
CA SER A 62 5.87 10.14 -10.31
C SER A 62 5.21 9.13 -9.34
N LYS A 63 4.34 9.54 -8.42
CA LYS A 63 3.62 8.60 -7.53
C LYS A 63 2.39 8.03 -8.24
N HIS A 64 1.83 6.96 -7.68
CA HIS A 64 0.60 6.32 -8.21
C HIS A 64 -0.67 6.72 -7.47
N ILE A 65 -0.61 7.64 -6.49
CA ILE A 65 -1.80 8.12 -5.79
C ILE A 65 -2.72 8.83 -6.78
N GLY A 66 -4.04 8.68 -6.68
CA GLY A 66 -4.91 9.35 -7.65
C GLY A 66 -5.01 8.63 -8.99
N SER A 67 -4.52 7.39 -9.09
CA SER A 67 -4.62 6.59 -10.32
C SER A 67 -6.08 6.34 -10.72
N CYS A 68 -6.30 6.19 -12.02
CA CYS A 68 -7.62 6.03 -12.63
C CYS A 68 -7.60 4.83 -13.59
N PRO A 69 -8.54 3.87 -13.47
CA PRO A 69 -9.81 3.95 -12.74
C PRO A 69 -9.72 3.64 -11.24
N GLY A 70 -8.53 3.48 -10.65
CA GLY A 70 -8.36 3.19 -9.22
C GLY A 70 -9.20 4.05 -8.28
N TYR A 71 -9.36 5.35 -8.57
CA TYR A 71 -10.22 6.25 -7.78
C TYR A 71 -11.72 6.07 -7.98
N LEU A 72 -12.13 5.53 -9.13
CA LEU A 72 -13.54 5.34 -9.50
C LEU A 72 -14.10 4.01 -8.98
N LEU A 73 -13.21 3.09 -8.59
CA LEU A 73 -13.57 1.79 -8.02
C LEU A 73 -14.47 1.94 -6.79
N LYS A 74 -15.66 1.34 -6.85
CA LYS A 74 -16.63 1.34 -5.75
C LYS A 74 -16.72 -0.03 -5.10
N TYR A 75 -16.90 -0.04 -3.78
CA TYR A 75 -17.14 -1.26 -3.02
C TYR A 75 -18.30 -2.07 -3.61
N HIS A 76 -18.03 -3.35 -3.87
CA HIS A 76 -19.00 -4.32 -4.36
C HIS A 76 -19.36 -5.35 -3.27
N SER A 77 -18.36 -6.05 -2.73
CA SER A 77 -18.57 -7.06 -1.68
C SER A 77 -17.28 -7.34 -0.91
N HIS A 78 -17.37 -8.08 0.20
CA HIS A 78 -16.19 -8.67 0.84
C HIS A 78 -16.50 -10.05 1.41
N LYS A 79 -15.45 -10.83 1.63
CA LYS A 79 -15.49 -12.12 2.32
C LYS A 79 -14.35 -12.18 3.31
N ALA A 80 -14.67 -12.48 4.57
CA ALA A 80 -13.68 -12.80 5.59
C ALA A 80 -13.86 -14.27 6.02
N TYR A 81 -12.79 -15.04 5.97
CA TYR A 81 -12.82 -16.47 6.28
C TYR A 81 -11.47 -16.94 6.84
N ARG A 82 -11.36 -18.21 7.22
CA ARG A 82 -10.08 -18.84 7.57
C ARG A 82 -9.79 -19.99 6.61
N ASN A 83 -8.51 -20.21 6.34
CA ASN A 83 -7.97 -21.37 5.62
C ASN A 83 -6.79 -21.97 6.42
N GLU A 84 -6.05 -22.90 5.82
CA GLU A 84 -4.91 -23.57 6.46
C GLU A 84 -3.80 -22.61 6.92
N TYR A 85 -3.61 -21.47 6.24
CA TYR A 85 -2.60 -20.47 6.60
C TYR A 85 -3.06 -19.55 7.73
N GLY A 86 -4.35 -19.23 7.78
CA GLY A 86 -4.91 -18.31 8.77
C GLY A 86 -6.15 -17.56 8.27
N ARG A 87 -6.40 -16.38 8.83
CA ARG A 87 -7.51 -15.52 8.39
C ARG A 87 -7.21 -14.91 7.01
N LYS A 88 -8.21 -14.88 6.14
CA LYS A 88 -8.15 -14.24 4.81
C LYS A 88 -9.31 -13.28 4.64
N LEU A 89 -8.99 -12.10 4.11
CA LEU A 89 -9.94 -11.06 3.71
C LEU A 89 -9.83 -10.86 2.20
N GLU A 90 -10.98 -10.82 1.54
CA GLU A 90 -11.12 -10.49 0.12
C GLU A 90 -12.10 -9.32 0.04
N ILE A 91 -11.69 -8.22 -0.58
CA ILE A 91 -12.55 -7.06 -0.84
C ILE A 91 -12.63 -6.88 -2.35
N VAL A 92 -13.85 -6.86 -2.86
CA VAL A 92 -14.14 -6.65 -4.28
C VAL A 92 -14.61 -5.22 -4.46
N GLN A 93 -13.92 -4.48 -5.32
CA GLN A 93 -14.37 -3.20 -5.86
C GLN A 93 -14.67 -3.35 -7.35
N GLU A 94 -15.48 -2.46 -7.90
CA GLU A 94 -15.93 -2.51 -9.29
C GLU A 94 -16.01 -1.11 -9.91
N TYR A 95 -15.72 -1.04 -11.22
CA TYR A 95 -15.94 0.13 -12.06
C TYR A 95 -16.22 -0.33 -13.51
N GLU A 96 -17.41 0.00 -14.05
CA GLU A 96 -17.81 -0.28 -15.44
C GLU A 96 -17.58 -1.74 -15.90
N GLY A 97 -17.84 -2.70 -15.02
CA GLY A 97 -17.64 -4.14 -15.30
C GLY A 97 -16.21 -4.64 -15.07
N LEU A 98 -15.28 -3.78 -14.67
CA LEU A 98 -13.95 -4.17 -14.21
C LEU A 98 -13.98 -4.47 -12.70
N PHE A 99 -13.84 -5.74 -12.34
CA PHE A 99 -13.83 -6.18 -10.95
C PHE A 99 -12.39 -6.30 -10.44
N VAL A 100 -12.11 -5.66 -9.31
CA VAL A 100 -10.79 -5.65 -8.67
C VAL A 100 -10.91 -6.25 -7.28
N THR A 101 -10.23 -7.36 -7.04
CA THR A 101 -10.23 -8.05 -5.75
C THR A 101 -8.89 -7.87 -5.04
N SER A 102 -8.91 -7.16 -3.92
CA SER A 102 -7.75 -7.08 -3.01
C SER A 102 -7.81 -8.25 -2.03
N HIS A 103 -6.78 -9.10 -2.05
CA HIS A 103 -6.64 -10.23 -1.14
C HIS A 103 -5.63 -9.90 -0.05
N ILE A 104 -6.00 -10.17 1.21
CA ILE A 104 -5.12 -10.04 2.38
C ILE A 104 -5.17 -11.34 3.17
N GLN A 105 -4.09 -12.12 3.13
CA GLN A 105 -3.91 -13.37 3.87
C GLN A 105 -3.04 -13.13 5.09
N PHE A 106 -3.58 -13.35 6.28
CA PHE A 106 -2.81 -13.42 7.52
C PHE A 106 -2.28 -14.84 7.76
N PHE A 107 -1.08 -14.96 8.31
CA PHE A 107 -0.49 -16.25 8.68
C PHE A 107 -0.58 -16.48 10.18
N ASN A 108 -1.04 -17.65 10.62
CA ASN A 108 -1.13 -18.02 12.03
C ASN A 108 0.23 -17.85 12.74
N GLN A 109 0.20 -17.38 14.00
CA GLN A 109 1.36 -17.31 14.91
C GLN A 109 2.46 -16.31 14.54
N ILE A 110 2.44 -15.72 13.34
CA ILE A 110 3.44 -14.74 12.90
C ILE A 110 2.76 -13.44 12.44
N SER A 111 3.43 -12.31 12.65
CA SER A 111 2.97 -10.98 12.23
C SER A 111 3.28 -10.73 10.75
N VAL A 112 2.76 -11.58 9.87
CA VAL A 112 2.96 -11.50 8.42
C VAL A 112 1.62 -11.54 7.71
N ILE A 113 1.49 -10.70 6.68
CA ILE A 113 0.45 -10.84 5.68
C ILE A 113 1.06 -11.13 4.30
N ARG A 114 0.28 -11.79 3.45
CA ARG A 114 0.49 -11.78 1.99
C ARG A 114 -0.64 -11.01 1.35
N SER A 115 -0.31 -10.09 0.46
CA SER A 115 -1.26 -9.28 -0.30
C SER A 115 -1.07 -9.48 -1.80
N TRP A 116 -2.17 -9.53 -2.55
CA TRP A 116 -2.16 -9.46 -4.00
C TRP A 116 -3.49 -8.92 -4.51
N THR A 117 -3.50 -8.50 -5.77
CA THR A 117 -4.70 -7.96 -6.43
C THR A 117 -5.02 -8.82 -7.64
N GLU A 118 -6.28 -9.21 -7.78
CA GLU A 118 -6.82 -9.90 -8.95
C GLU A 118 -7.74 -8.94 -9.71
N ILE A 119 -7.65 -8.95 -11.04
CA ILE A 119 -8.54 -8.20 -11.92
C ILE A 119 -9.33 -9.16 -12.80
N ASN A 120 -10.64 -8.96 -12.86
CA ASN A 120 -11.54 -9.71 -13.72
C ASN A 120 -12.37 -8.72 -14.54
N ASN A 121 -12.09 -8.65 -15.84
CA ASN A 121 -12.86 -7.86 -16.78
C ASN A 121 -14.13 -8.63 -17.18
N LYS A 122 -15.30 -8.12 -16.77
CA LYS A 122 -16.62 -8.62 -17.16
C LYS A 122 -17.39 -7.65 -18.06
N SER A 123 -16.72 -6.60 -18.55
CA SER A 123 -17.29 -5.66 -19.50
C SER A 123 -17.09 -6.16 -20.95
N ALA A 124 -17.67 -5.44 -21.90
CA ALA A 124 -17.39 -5.64 -23.33
C ALA A 124 -16.18 -4.82 -23.81
N GLU A 125 -15.65 -3.94 -22.96
CA GLU A 125 -14.59 -3.00 -23.28
C GLU A 125 -13.21 -3.58 -22.96
N ASN A 126 -12.18 -3.09 -23.65
CA ASN A 126 -10.80 -3.39 -23.32
C ASN A 126 -10.30 -2.42 -22.26
N HIS A 127 -9.70 -2.94 -21.20
CA HIS A 127 -9.10 -2.17 -20.10
C HIS A 127 -7.56 -2.29 -20.16
N PRO A 128 -6.86 -1.42 -20.91
CA PRO A 128 -5.40 -1.48 -21.04
C PRO A 128 -4.71 -0.99 -19.76
N LEU A 129 -4.21 -1.91 -18.95
CA LEU A 129 -3.59 -1.59 -17.66
C LEU A 129 -2.12 -1.18 -17.79
N GLU A 130 -1.75 -0.06 -17.16
CA GLU A 130 -0.36 0.41 -17.05
C GLU A 130 0.24 0.15 -15.67
N TYR A 131 -0.61 0.12 -14.64
CA TYR A 131 -0.17 -0.04 -13.26
C TYR A 131 -1.24 -0.72 -12.41
N ILE A 132 -0.81 -1.62 -11.54
CA ILE A 132 -1.63 -2.22 -10.48
C ILE A 132 -0.76 -2.44 -9.24
N SER A 133 -1.27 -2.05 -8.07
CA SER A 133 -0.60 -2.35 -6.81
C SER A 133 -0.97 -3.75 -6.30
N SER A 134 0.02 -4.56 -5.90
CA SER A 134 -0.20 -5.76 -5.07
C SER A 134 -0.53 -5.41 -3.61
N PHE A 135 -0.06 -4.24 -3.16
CA PHE A 135 -0.33 -3.65 -1.85
C PHE A 135 -0.12 -2.13 -1.92
N ALA A 136 -0.99 -1.36 -1.29
CA ALA A 136 -0.86 0.09 -1.15
C ALA A 136 -1.20 0.50 0.29
N LEU A 137 -0.32 1.27 0.93
CA LEU A 137 -0.54 1.80 2.28
C LEU A 137 -0.15 3.28 2.30
N THR A 138 -1.14 4.13 2.55
CA THR A 138 -0.94 5.55 2.82
C THR A 138 -0.87 5.79 4.32
N GLY A 139 -0.09 6.77 4.77
CA GLY A 139 -0.02 7.14 6.18
C GLY A 139 0.83 6.19 7.03
N ILE A 140 1.86 5.57 6.44
CA ILE A 140 2.77 4.66 7.17
C ILE A 140 3.40 5.30 8.42
N SER A 141 3.52 6.62 8.46
CA SER A 141 4.05 7.40 9.58
C SER A 141 2.99 8.05 10.48
N ASP A 142 1.69 7.77 10.29
CA ASP A 142 0.58 8.42 11.01
C ASP A 142 0.64 8.27 12.53
N PHE A 143 1.32 7.23 13.02
CA PHE A 143 1.47 6.98 14.45
C PHE A 143 2.67 7.72 15.08
N ALA A 144 3.55 8.29 14.27
CA ALA A 144 4.71 9.02 14.75
C ALA A 144 4.30 10.43 15.22
N PRO A 145 4.86 10.93 16.34
CA PRO A 145 4.52 12.24 16.89
C PRO A 145 5.16 13.43 16.13
N GLY A 146 6.14 13.16 15.25
CA GLY A 146 6.93 14.15 14.54
C GLY A 146 6.53 14.37 13.08
N ALA A 147 7.31 15.21 12.38
CA ALA A 147 7.19 15.35 10.94
C ALA A 147 7.51 14.01 10.24
N ARG A 148 6.85 13.76 9.10
CA ARG A 148 6.90 12.45 8.40
C ARG A 148 8.29 12.03 7.89
N ASP A 149 9.26 12.94 7.85
CA ASP A 149 10.66 12.67 7.52
C ASP A 149 11.56 12.39 8.74
N LYS A 150 11.05 12.59 9.96
CA LYS A 150 11.81 12.41 11.21
C LYS A 150 11.59 11.04 11.82
N ASP A 151 12.64 10.54 12.46
CA ASP A 151 12.71 9.21 13.08
C ASP A 151 12.41 8.05 12.12
N ALA A 152 12.42 8.31 10.82
CA ALA A 152 12.07 7.40 9.76
C ALA A 152 13.33 6.95 9.00
N LEU A 153 13.56 5.65 8.98
CA LEU A 153 14.66 5.00 8.29
C LEU A 153 14.13 4.09 7.18
N MET A 154 14.81 4.11 6.04
CA MET A 154 14.59 3.21 4.93
C MET A 154 15.78 2.26 4.82
N HIS A 155 15.50 0.96 4.86
CA HIS A 155 16.50 -0.08 4.65
C HIS A 155 16.36 -0.62 3.24
N ILE A 156 17.40 -0.45 2.44
CA ILE A 156 17.43 -0.76 1.02
C ILE A 156 18.47 -1.86 0.77
N PRO A 157 18.07 -3.03 0.25
CA PRO A 157 18.98 -4.13 -0.07
C PRO A 157 19.59 -3.95 -1.46
N HIS A 158 20.72 -3.25 -1.56
CA HIS A 158 21.44 -3.10 -2.81
C HIS A 158 22.05 -4.41 -3.26
N SER A 159 22.17 -4.59 -4.57
CA SER A 159 22.90 -5.69 -5.19
C SER A 159 23.82 -5.15 -6.26
N THR A 160 24.97 -5.79 -6.40
CA THR A 160 25.88 -5.63 -7.54
C THR A 160 26.42 -7.02 -7.89
N TRP A 161 27.05 -7.16 -9.04
CA TRP A 161 27.67 -8.42 -9.42
C TRP A 161 28.71 -8.86 -8.37
N TYR A 162 28.58 -10.07 -7.83
CA TYR A 162 29.36 -10.60 -6.69
C TYR A 162 29.18 -9.86 -5.35
N GLY A 163 28.13 -9.06 -5.21
CA GLY A 163 27.84 -8.27 -4.01
C GLY A 163 26.35 -8.15 -3.76
N GLU A 164 25.65 -9.27 -3.66
CA GLU A 164 24.20 -9.34 -3.45
C GLU A 164 23.80 -9.00 -2.01
N ALA A 165 22.56 -8.55 -1.83
CA ALA A 165 21.90 -8.37 -0.53
C ALA A 165 22.62 -7.41 0.45
N GLN A 166 23.27 -6.37 -0.08
CA GLN A 166 23.92 -5.31 0.71
C GLN A 166 22.88 -4.35 1.28
N TRP A 167 22.36 -4.66 2.47
CA TRP A 167 21.44 -3.78 3.19
C TRP A 167 22.14 -2.50 3.64
N LYS A 168 21.58 -1.36 3.21
CA LYS A 168 21.99 -0.02 3.63
C LYS A 168 20.80 0.70 4.25
N THR A 169 21.09 1.51 5.26
CA THR A 169 20.09 2.30 5.99
C THR A 169 20.26 3.76 5.64
N TYR A 170 19.14 4.43 5.34
CA TYR A 170 19.10 5.84 5.02
C TYR A 170 18.00 6.53 5.82
N THR A 171 18.25 7.76 6.24
CA THR A 171 17.18 8.68 6.63
C THR A 171 16.36 9.07 5.39
N LEU A 172 15.12 9.50 5.61
CA LEU A 172 14.31 10.04 4.51
C LEU A 172 14.93 11.29 3.88
N ASN A 173 15.60 12.14 4.66
CA ASN A 173 16.29 13.34 4.16
C ASN A 173 17.48 12.99 3.24
N GLU A 174 18.27 11.94 3.53
CA GLU A 174 19.35 11.47 2.64
C GLU A 174 18.82 10.97 1.28
N LEU A 175 17.58 10.50 1.23
CA LEU A 175 16.90 10.11 0.01
C LEU A 175 16.21 11.30 -0.70
N GLY A 176 16.43 12.52 -0.20
CA GLY A 176 15.84 13.76 -0.69
C GLY A 176 14.34 13.89 -0.41
N TYR A 177 13.83 13.18 0.61
CA TYR A 177 12.46 13.27 1.06
C TYR A 177 12.35 14.20 2.27
N ASP A 178 12.39 15.51 2.00
CA ASP A 178 12.23 16.56 3.01
C ASP A 178 10.77 16.99 3.18
N VAL A 179 10.36 17.27 4.42
CA VAL A 179 9.03 17.83 4.70
C VAL A 179 9.04 19.35 4.52
N VAL A 180 8.51 19.79 3.37
CA VAL A 180 8.31 21.21 3.05
C VAL A 180 6.83 21.62 2.92
N ASN A 181 5.92 20.64 2.90
CA ASN A 181 4.46 20.83 2.80
C ASN A 181 3.72 19.60 3.36
N ASN A 182 2.38 19.63 3.40
CA ASN A 182 1.50 18.57 3.89
C ASN A 182 1.48 17.31 3.01
N PHE A 183 2.04 17.38 1.79
CA PHE A 183 2.31 16.24 0.92
C PHE A 183 3.66 16.42 0.22
N SER A 184 4.19 15.33 -0.36
CA SER A 184 5.42 15.36 -1.16
C SER A 184 5.14 14.89 -2.57
N VAL A 185 5.77 15.51 -3.57
CA VAL A 185 5.81 15.01 -4.96
C VAL A 185 7.04 14.15 -5.23
N LYS A 186 8.02 14.15 -4.32
CA LYS A 186 9.17 13.25 -4.35
C LYS A 186 8.71 11.82 -4.04
N ARG A 187 9.33 10.86 -4.71
CA ARG A 187 9.20 9.43 -4.44
C ARG A 187 10.58 8.83 -4.22
N VAL A 188 10.69 7.93 -3.25
CA VAL A 188 11.77 6.93 -3.19
C VAL A 188 11.25 5.69 -3.89
N SER A 189 11.90 5.30 -4.98
CA SER A 189 11.43 4.21 -5.84
C SER A 189 12.60 3.31 -6.18
N LEU A 190 12.39 2.02 -6.02
CA LEU A 190 13.29 0.98 -6.51
C LEU A 190 12.52 0.20 -7.56
N SER A 191 13.14 -0.06 -8.70
CA SER A 191 12.52 -0.79 -9.81
C SER A 191 13.59 -1.59 -10.52
N SER A 192 13.22 -2.75 -11.06
CA SER A 192 14.07 -3.50 -11.99
C SER A 192 13.42 -3.48 -13.37
N THR A 193 14.25 -3.33 -14.39
CA THR A 193 13.87 -3.45 -15.79
C THR A 193 14.67 -4.58 -16.40
N GLY A 194 14.00 -5.48 -17.14
CA GLY A 194 14.63 -6.66 -17.74
C GLY A 194 14.25 -7.95 -17.04
N THR A 195 15.08 -8.98 -17.20
CA THR A 195 14.75 -10.35 -16.76
C THR A 195 15.32 -10.72 -15.39
N TRP A 196 16.13 -9.86 -14.78
CA TRP A 196 16.77 -10.12 -13.50
C TRP A 196 16.21 -9.19 -12.42
N PRO A 197 15.26 -9.66 -11.58
CA PRO A 197 14.58 -8.81 -10.61
C PRO A 197 15.50 -8.31 -9.49
N SER A 198 16.68 -8.92 -9.32
CA SER A 198 17.63 -8.58 -8.26
C SER A 198 18.97 -8.01 -8.75
N SER A 199 19.01 -7.45 -9.96
CA SER A 199 20.24 -6.93 -10.57
C SER A 199 20.84 -5.76 -9.78
N GLU A 200 20.00 -4.82 -9.33
CA GLU A 200 20.43 -3.63 -8.58
C GLU A 200 19.93 -3.61 -7.14
N TYR A 201 18.79 -4.26 -6.87
CA TYR A 201 18.15 -4.29 -5.55
C TYR A 201 17.44 -5.62 -5.36
N LEU A 202 17.42 -6.20 -4.15
CA LEU A 202 16.44 -7.25 -3.87
C LEU A 202 15.03 -6.63 -3.95
N PRO A 203 13.99 -7.38 -4.40
CA PRO A 203 12.60 -6.91 -4.41
C PRO A 203 12.02 -6.91 -2.98
N MET A 204 12.68 -6.18 -2.10
CA MET A 204 12.44 -6.11 -0.67
C MET A 204 12.78 -4.71 -0.16
N GLY A 205 12.29 -4.39 1.03
CA GLY A 205 12.65 -3.16 1.72
C GLY A 205 12.09 -3.16 3.13
N SER A 206 12.53 -2.21 3.94
CA SER A 206 11.93 -1.97 5.25
C SER A 206 11.82 -0.48 5.53
N TYR A 207 10.69 -0.09 6.12
CA TYR A 207 10.48 1.21 6.74
C TYR A 207 10.51 1.01 8.25
N GLU A 208 11.46 1.62 8.93
CA GLU A 208 11.55 1.66 10.39
C GLU A 208 11.18 3.07 10.87
N ASN A 209 10.37 3.13 11.93
CA ASN A 209 10.18 4.36 12.68
C ASN A 209 10.66 4.15 14.12
N ILE A 210 11.71 4.89 14.48
CA ILE A 210 12.40 4.77 15.77
C ILE A 210 11.48 5.22 16.91
N SER A 211 10.73 6.31 16.70
CA SER A 211 9.85 6.88 17.73
C SER A 211 8.70 5.96 18.13
N THR A 212 8.21 5.14 17.19
CA THR A 212 7.16 4.15 17.44
C THR A 212 7.70 2.74 17.67
N ASN A 213 9.02 2.55 17.62
CA ASN A 213 9.70 1.26 17.68
C ASN A 213 9.02 0.21 16.78
N SER A 214 8.78 0.58 15.52
CA SER A 214 8.03 -0.25 14.57
C SER A 214 8.72 -0.33 13.22
N THR A 215 8.80 -1.54 12.69
CA THR A 215 9.33 -1.80 11.35
C THR A 215 8.29 -2.53 10.52
N ILE A 216 8.08 -2.06 9.29
CA ILE A 216 7.33 -2.78 8.26
C ILE A 216 8.34 -3.20 7.20
N SER A 217 8.45 -4.51 7.00
CA SER A 217 9.29 -5.12 5.97
C SER A 217 8.42 -5.75 4.91
N TRP A 218 8.86 -5.71 3.65
CA TRP A 218 8.14 -6.32 2.54
C TRP A 218 9.07 -7.09 1.61
N GLN A 219 8.46 -8.02 0.89
CA GLN A 219 9.00 -8.73 -0.27
C GLN A 219 7.92 -8.71 -1.35
N ILE A 220 8.31 -8.38 -2.58
CA ILE A 220 7.43 -8.23 -3.76
C ILE A 220 7.75 -9.33 -4.77
#